data_AF-A0A1Y2SAK1-F1
#
_entry.id   AF-A0A1Y2SAK1-F1
#
_cell.length_a   1.000
_cell.length_b   1.000
_cell.length_c   1.000
_cell.angle_alpha   90.00
_cell.angle_beta   90.00
_cell.angle_gamma   90.00
#
_symmetry.space_group_name_H-M   'P 1'
#
loop_
_entity.id
_entity.type
_entity.pdbx_description
1 polymer ?
#
loop_
_entity_poly.entity_id
_entity_poly.type
_entity_poly.pdbx_seq_one_letter_code
_entity_poly.pdbx_strand_id
1 'polypeptide(L)'
;MEIAQQAFAQGLYQPALTKKKEAIQSNDAESSKLTLCQMGASQRGEVLLTRYNGDLALDGASETVHHYDGIVWRPVSDRDLRREMVAAFMDGKLPYSPHGISSAVDALKLQLPMMQPPERHLIGFSNGVFDLKACQFRPHRKNDWLLLANDVEFNTLFRGKLCKITHHNSGAGSIKQLPTVKAKHIEY
;
A
#
# COMPACT_ATOMS: atom_id res chain seq x y z
N MET A 1 35.52 -21.59 62.86
CA MET A 1 34.68 -22.75 62.47
C MET A 1 33.51 -22.25 61.59
N GLU A 2 33.61 -21.72 60.38
CA GLU A 2 34.64 -21.60 59.34
C GLU A 2 35.15 -22.89 58.70
N ILE A 3 34.29 -23.93 58.66
CA ILE A 3 34.38 -25.06 57.73
C ILE A 3 32.96 -25.58 57.52
N ALA A 4 32.16 -25.00 56.62
CA ALA A 4 30.91 -25.60 56.09
C ALA A 4 30.16 -24.78 55.01
N GLN A 5 30.71 -23.70 54.45
CA GLN A 5 30.11 -23.04 53.27
C GLN A 5 31.14 -22.71 52.17
N GLN A 6 32.22 -23.50 52.11
CA GLN A 6 33.08 -23.63 50.93
C GLN A 6 32.56 -24.79 50.07
N ALA A 7 31.56 -24.58 49.21
CA ALA A 7 31.24 -25.52 48.11
C ALA A 7 30.30 -24.98 47.01
N PHE A 8 30.17 -23.66 46.79
CA PHE A 8 29.33 -23.15 45.70
C PHE A 8 30.03 -22.16 44.75
N ALA A 9 31.23 -21.68 45.10
CA ALA A 9 31.96 -20.70 44.31
C ALA A 9 33.04 -21.32 43.40
N GLN A 10 32.82 -22.54 42.89
CA GLN A 10 33.67 -23.11 41.83
C GLN A 10 32.82 -23.82 40.78
N GLY A 11 32.79 -23.24 39.59
CA GLY A 11 32.23 -23.82 38.39
C GLY A 11 31.13 -22.97 37.79
N LEU A 12 31.38 -22.46 36.58
CA LEU A 12 30.43 -21.79 35.68
C LEU A 12 30.41 -20.24 35.71
N TYR A 13 31.59 -19.62 35.65
CA TYR A 13 31.70 -18.39 34.86
C TYR A 13 33.07 -18.32 34.18
N GLN A 14 33.10 -18.63 32.88
CA GLN A 14 34.17 -18.21 31.99
C GLN A 14 33.65 -17.04 31.16
N PRO A 15 34.17 -15.81 31.31
CA PRO A 15 33.96 -14.78 30.31
C PRO A 15 34.90 -15.10 29.15
N ALA A 16 34.36 -15.70 28.10
CA ALA A 16 35.12 -15.85 26.86
C ALA A 16 35.37 -14.45 26.26
N LEU A 17 36.64 -14.03 26.32
CA LEU A 17 37.18 -12.90 25.58
C LEU A 17 36.83 -13.00 24.09
N THR A 18 36.11 -11.98 23.62
CA THR A 18 36.20 -11.31 22.32
C THR A 18 36.72 -12.12 21.12
N LYS A 19 35.83 -12.40 20.17
CA LYS A 19 36.14 -12.28 18.74
C LYS A 19 35.16 -11.32 18.08
N LYS A 20 35.55 -10.04 18.07
CA LYS A 20 35.13 -9.06 17.08
C LYS A 20 35.61 -9.60 15.73
N LYS A 21 34.69 -9.98 14.84
CA LYS A 21 35.02 -10.17 13.43
C LYS A 21 34.37 -9.02 12.67
N GLU A 22 35.14 -7.93 12.59
CA GLU A 22 34.89 -6.88 11.61
C GLU A 22 35.12 -7.43 10.20
N ALA A 23 34.16 -7.08 9.35
CA ALA A 23 34.24 -6.88 7.91
C ALA A 23 35.07 -7.86 7.07
N ILE A 24 34.37 -8.76 6.37
CA ILE A 24 34.78 -9.22 5.05
C ILE A 24 33.55 -9.27 4.13
N GLN A 25 33.52 -8.24 3.27
CA GLN A 25 33.09 -8.23 1.87
C GLN A 25 31.59 -8.17 1.55
N SER A 26 31.21 -6.97 1.08
CA SER A 26 30.29 -6.77 -0.03
C SER A 26 30.52 -7.85 -1.10
N ASN A 27 29.67 -8.86 -1.10
CA ASN A 27 29.52 -9.74 -2.25
C ASN A 27 28.41 -9.16 -3.10
N ASP A 28 28.78 -8.22 -3.98
CA ASP A 28 28.13 -8.07 -5.29
C ASP A 28 28.38 -9.35 -6.08
N ALA A 29 27.65 -10.39 -5.70
CA ALA A 29 27.60 -11.67 -6.38
C ALA A 29 26.23 -12.25 -6.06
N GLU A 30 25.23 -11.74 -6.79
CA GLU A 30 24.02 -12.46 -7.16
C GLU A 30 23.50 -13.34 -6.02
N SER A 31 22.89 -12.68 -5.02
CA SER A 31 22.11 -13.31 -3.95
C SER A 31 21.43 -14.53 -4.52
N SER A 32 21.92 -15.71 -4.14
CA SER A 32 21.40 -16.99 -4.61
C SER A 32 19.91 -16.96 -4.31
N LYS A 33 19.12 -16.58 -5.34
CA LYS A 33 17.74 -16.14 -5.19
C LYS A 33 16.98 -17.34 -4.70
N LEU A 34 16.71 -17.38 -3.39
CA LEU A 34 15.96 -18.46 -2.79
C LEU A 34 14.71 -18.67 -3.65
N THR A 35 14.47 -19.92 -4.03
CA THR A 35 13.23 -20.24 -4.72
C THR A 35 12.05 -20.00 -3.77
N LEU A 36 10.87 -19.71 -4.30
CA LEU A 36 9.67 -19.47 -3.49
C LEU A 36 9.39 -20.59 -2.47
N CYS A 37 9.75 -21.84 -2.77
CA CYS A 37 9.62 -22.97 -1.86
C CYS A 37 10.58 -22.92 -0.67
N GLN A 38 11.75 -22.31 -0.83
CA GLN A 38 12.80 -22.18 0.19
C GLN A 38 12.63 -20.94 1.06
N MET A 39 11.89 -19.94 0.59
CA MET A 39 11.60 -18.72 1.32
C MET A 39 10.71 -18.98 2.54
N GLY A 40 10.93 -18.24 3.63
CA GLY A 40 10.01 -18.18 4.76
C GLY A 40 8.68 -17.50 4.41
N ALA A 41 7.70 -17.56 5.31
CA ALA A 41 6.38 -16.96 5.07
C ALA A 41 6.44 -15.44 4.84
N SER A 42 7.24 -14.72 5.65
CA SER A 42 7.48 -13.27 5.49
C SER A 42 8.12 -12.92 4.15
N GLN A 43 9.16 -13.67 3.75
CA GLN A 43 9.83 -13.47 2.46
C GLN A 43 8.89 -13.75 1.27
N ARG A 44 8.03 -14.77 1.37
CA ARG A 44 6.98 -15.00 0.36
C ARG A 44 5.97 -13.85 0.34
N GLY A 45 5.62 -13.31 1.51
CA GLY A 45 4.82 -12.09 1.64
C GLY A 45 5.43 -10.90 0.89
N GLU A 46 6.73 -10.67 1.02
CA GLU A 46 7.46 -9.62 0.29
C GLU A 46 7.43 -9.84 -1.24
N VAL A 47 7.54 -11.09 -1.70
CA VAL A 47 7.38 -11.41 -3.13
C VAL A 47 5.96 -11.09 -3.61
N LEU A 48 4.94 -11.40 -2.80
CA LEU A 48 3.55 -11.04 -3.11
C LEU A 48 3.36 -9.52 -3.15
N LEU A 49 3.91 -8.78 -2.18
CA LEU A 49 3.91 -7.31 -2.16
C LEU A 49 4.54 -6.72 -3.43
N THR A 50 5.64 -7.30 -3.90
CA THR A 50 6.34 -6.85 -5.11
C THR A 50 5.48 -6.98 -6.36
N ARG A 51 4.59 -7.99 -6.45
CA ARG A 51 3.65 -8.14 -7.58
C ARG A 51 2.61 -7.03 -7.66
N TYR A 52 2.32 -6.40 -6.52
CA TYR A 52 1.49 -5.21 -6.41
C TYR A 52 2.32 -3.92 -6.37
N ASN A 53 3.55 -3.92 -6.89
CA ASN A 53 4.46 -2.77 -6.93
C ASN A 53 4.78 -2.13 -5.56
N GLY A 54 4.55 -2.84 -4.45
CA GLY A 54 4.69 -2.26 -3.11
C GLY A 54 3.53 -1.35 -2.69
N ASP A 55 2.44 -1.33 -3.46
CA ASP A 55 1.32 -0.41 -3.28
C ASP A 55 0.13 -1.09 -2.59
N LEU A 56 0.43 -1.86 -1.53
CA LEU A 56 -0.54 -2.47 -0.63
C LEU A 56 -0.53 -1.78 0.75
N ALA A 57 -1.71 -1.68 1.36
CA ALA A 57 -1.88 -1.21 2.73
C ALA A 57 -3.01 -1.97 3.43
N LEU A 58 -2.95 -2.06 4.75
CA LEU A 58 -3.96 -2.74 5.57
C LEU A 58 -4.91 -1.72 6.18
N ASP A 59 -6.22 -1.92 6.01
CA ASP A 59 -7.22 -1.20 6.79
C ASP A 59 -7.26 -1.80 8.21
N GLY A 60 -6.85 -1.01 9.21
CA GLY A 60 -6.81 -1.47 10.60
C GLY A 60 -8.18 -1.76 11.22
N ALA A 61 -9.28 -1.24 10.66
CA ALA A 61 -10.62 -1.50 11.17
C ALA A 61 -11.24 -2.80 10.63
N SER A 62 -11.02 -3.09 9.34
CA SER A 62 -11.60 -4.25 8.66
C SER A 62 -10.62 -5.40 8.41
N GLU A 63 -9.33 -5.20 8.69
CA GLU A 63 -8.22 -6.09 8.32
C GLU A 63 -8.16 -6.43 6.82
N THR A 64 -8.79 -5.59 5.99
CA THR A 64 -8.83 -5.76 4.54
C THR A 64 -7.62 -5.07 3.90
N VAL A 65 -6.90 -5.82 3.07
CA VAL A 65 -5.81 -5.26 2.26
C VAL A 65 -6.39 -4.44 1.13
N HIS A 66 -5.82 -3.27 0.88
CA HIS A 66 -6.16 -2.42 -0.26
C HIS A 66 -4.94 -2.26 -1.16
N HIS A 67 -5.17 -2.23 -2.46
CA HIS A 67 -4.17 -1.96 -3.50
C HIS A 67 -4.42 -0.58 -4.12
N TYR A 68 -3.38 0.24 -4.22
CA TYR A 68 -3.46 1.52 -4.91
C TYR A 68 -3.27 1.33 -6.41
N ASP A 69 -4.28 1.71 -7.20
CA ASP A 69 -4.30 1.52 -8.65
C ASP A 69 -3.73 2.71 -9.46
N GLY A 70 -3.14 3.69 -8.77
CA GLY A 70 -2.70 4.97 -9.35
C GLY A 70 -3.69 6.11 -9.16
N ILE A 71 -4.93 5.83 -8.75
CA ILE A 71 -6.00 6.82 -8.52
C ILE A 71 -6.56 6.66 -7.10
N VAL A 72 -6.99 5.45 -6.76
CA VAL A 72 -7.65 5.10 -5.50
C VAL A 72 -7.12 3.80 -4.90
N TRP A 73 -7.35 3.61 -3.61
CA TRP A 73 -7.14 2.37 -2.89
C TRP A 73 -8.36 1.46 -3.05
N ARG A 74 -8.21 0.31 -3.70
CA ARG A 74 -9.27 -0.69 -3.91
C ARG A 74 -9.08 -1.89 -3.01
N PRO A 75 -10.13 -2.43 -2.38
CA PRO A 75 -10.01 -3.62 -1.54
C PRO A 75 -9.59 -4.84 -2.36
N VAL A 76 -8.69 -5.64 -1.80
CA VAL A 76 -8.22 -6.92 -2.35
C VAL A 76 -8.56 -8.00 -1.34
N SER A 77 -9.31 -9.01 -1.77
CA SER A 77 -9.72 -10.09 -0.87
C SER A 77 -8.56 -11.07 -0.62
N ASP A 78 -8.56 -11.74 0.53
CA ASP A 78 -7.61 -12.81 0.85
C ASP A 78 -7.63 -13.94 -0.17
N ARG A 79 -8.78 -14.18 -0.82
CA ARG A 79 -8.87 -15.15 -1.92
C ARG A 79 -8.03 -14.69 -3.10
N ASP A 80 -8.08 -13.41 -3.44
CA ASP A 80 -7.37 -12.87 -4.60
C ASP A 80 -5.87 -12.77 -4.30
N LEU A 81 -5.47 -12.37 -3.09
CA LEU A 81 -4.07 -12.42 -2.63
C LEU A 81 -3.50 -13.85 -2.69
N ARG A 82 -4.26 -14.85 -2.24
CA ARG A 82 -3.84 -16.26 -2.33
C ARG A 82 -3.73 -16.72 -3.78
N ARG A 83 -4.63 -16.29 -4.67
CA ARG A 83 -4.55 -16.62 -6.11
C ARG A 83 -3.32 -16.01 -6.75
N GLU A 84 -2.98 -14.77 -6.41
CA GLU A 84 -1.78 -14.11 -6.89
C GLU A 84 -0.51 -14.83 -6.38
N MET A 85 -0.50 -15.27 -5.13
CA MET A 85 0.58 -16.08 -4.59
C MET A 85 0.69 -17.44 -5.32
N VAL A 86 -0.42 -18.07 -5.67
CA VAL A 86 -0.41 -19.30 -6.48
C VAL A 86 0.18 -19.03 -7.86
N ALA A 87 -0.22 -17.94 -8.53
CA ALA A 87 0.37 -17.53 -9.80
C ALA A 87 1.89 -17.38 -9.67
N ALA A 88 2.36 -16.83 -8.54
CA ALA A 88 3.79 -16.71 -8.27
C ALA A 88 4.56 -18.03 -8.29
N PHE A 89 4.00 -19.07 -7.67
CA PHE A 89 4.58 -20.41 -7.68
C PHE A 89 4.52 -21.03 -9.08
N MET A 90 3.42 -20.81 -9.82
CA MET A 90 3.25 -21.34 -11.17
C MET A 90 4.25 -20.73 -12.16
N ASP A 91 4.52 -19.43 -12.08
CA ASP A 91 5.53 -18.76 -12.91
C ASP A 91 6.92 -19.40 -12.74
N GLY A 92 7.24 -19.78 -11.51
CA GLY A 92 8.48 -20.48 -11.17
C GLY A 92 8.46 -21.99 -11.48
N LYS A 93 7.32 -22.55 -11.91
CA LYS A 93 7.06 -24.00 -12.01
C LYS A 93 7.37 -24.75 -10.70
N LEU A 94 7.05 -24.12 -9.58
CA LEU A 94 7.36 -24.58 -8.24
C LEU A 94 6.13 -25.18 -7.56
N PRO A 95 6.30 -26.25 -6.76
CA PRO A 95 5.20 -26.78 -5.95
C PRO A 95 4.83 -25.81 -4.83
N TYR A 96 3.54 -25.81 -4.47
CA TYR A 96 3.01 -25.07 -3.32
C TYR A 96 2.07 -25.93 -2.50
N SER A 97 1.86 -25.54 -1.24
CA SER A 97 0.86 -26.14 -0.35
C SER A 97 -0.16 -25.07 0.06
N PRO A 98 -1.42 -25.46 0.34
CA PRO A 98 -2.43 -24.51 0.83
C PRO A 98 -1.97 -23.73 2.06
N HIS A 99 -1.29 -24.39 3.00
CA HIS A 99 -0.74 -23.74 4.20
C HIS A 99 0.40 -22.77 3.88
N GLY A 100 1.28 -23.10 2.93
CA GLY A 100 2.36 -22.21 2.49
C GLY A 100 1.84 -20.92 1.84
N ILE A 101 0.72 -21.03 1.12
CA ILE A 101 0.02 -19.90 0.50
C ILE A 101 -0.67 -19.03 1.57
N SER A 102 -1.46 -19.63 2.48
CA SER A 102 -2.12 -18.86 3.53
C SER A 102 -1.12 -18.15 4.44
N SER A 103 -0.08 -18.86 4.91
CA SER A 103 0.96 -18.26 5.76
C SER A 103 1.70 -17.09 5.10
N ALA A 104 1.88 -17.11 3.78
CA ALA A 104 2.48 -15.99 3.05
C ALA A 104 1.57 -14.75 3.06
N VAL A 105 0.25 -14.94 2.89
CA VAL A 105 -0.73 -13.85 2.95
C VAL A 105 -0.85 -13.29 4.37
N ASP A 106 -0.87 -14.16 5.38
CA ASP A 106 -0.92 -13.73 6.78
C ASP A 106 0.34 -12.93 7.15
N ALA A 107 1.52 -13.42 6.74
CA ALA A 107 2.78 -12.72 6.97
C ALA A 107 2.86 -11.40 6.20
N LEU A 108 2.35 -11.34 4.96
CA LEU A 108 2.21 -10.10 4.20
C LEU A 108 1.42 -9.07 5.01
N LYS A 109 0.21 -9.41 5.48
CA LYS A 109 -0.65 -8.47 6.22
C LYS A 109 0.05 -7.87 7.43
N LEU A 110 0.82 -8.65 8.18
CA LEU A 110 1.60 -8.18 9.32
C LEU A 110 2.70 -7.17 8.95
N GLN A 111 3.18 -7.20 7.71
CA GLN A 111 4.24 -6.32 7.21
C GLN A 111 3.69 -5.04 6.53
N LEU A 112 2.41 -5.00 6.19
CA LEU A 112 1.83 -3.88 5.44
C LEU A 112 1.74 -2.60 6.29
N PRO A 113 1.93 -1.42 5.68
CA PRO A 113 1.60 -0.17 6.34
C PRO A 113 0.08 -0.08 6.59
N MET A 114 -0.29 0.55 7.71
CA MET A 114 -1.69 0.82 8.02
C MET A 114 -2.21 1.99 7.20
N MET A 115 -3.41 1.82 6.63
CA MET A 115 -4.12 2.90 5.93
C MET A 115 -4.38 4.07 6.88
N GLN A 116 -4.33 5.28 6.33
CA GLN A 116 -4.73 6.48 7.05
C GLN A 116 -6.11 6.95 6.57
N PRO A 117 -6.81 7.78 7.36
CA PRO A 117 -8.08 8.34 6.94
C PRO A 117 -7.95 9.15 5.64
N PRO A 118 -8.90 9.03 4.69
CA PRO A 118 -8.92 9.84 3.48
C PRO A 118 -8.99 11.34 3.80
N GLU A 119 -8.24 12.15 3.05
CA GLU A 119 -8.29 13.59 3.22
C GLU A 119 -9.61 14.19 2.71
N ARG A 120 -10.50 14.58 3.63
CA ARG A 120 -11.88 15.04 3.31
C ARG A 120 -11.98 16.29 2.44
N HIS A 121 -10.88 17.03 2.27
CA HIS A 121 -10.84 18.26 1.47
C HIS A 121 -10.39 18.00 0.02
N LEU A 122 -10.14 16.75 -0.32
CA LEU A 122 -9.75 16.32 -1.65
C LEU A 122 -10.95 15.75 -2.41
N ILE A 123 -11.10 16.16 -3.65
CA ILE A 123 -12.07 15.60 -4.59
C ILE A 123 -11.30 14.87 -5.68
N GLY A 124 -11.42 13.54 -5.74
CA GLY A 124 -10.83 12.72 -6.78
C GLY A 124 -11.60 12.84 -8.10
N PHE A 125 -10.85 12.95 -9.18
CA PHE A 125 -11.29 12.90 -10.58
C PHE A 125 -10.49 11.81 -11.30
N SER A 126 -10.88 11.43 -12.51
CA SER A 126 -10.15 10.39 -13.26
C SER A 126 -8.73 10.82 -13.65
N ASN A 127 -8.49 12.13 -13.74
CA ASN A 127 -7.23 12.72 -14.18
C ASN A 127 -6.45 13.44 -13.06
N GLY A 128 -6.87 13.32 -11.79
CA GLY A 128 -6.19 13.95 -10.66
C GLY A 128 -7.11 14.29 -9.50
N VAL A 129 -6.65 15.18 -8.63
CA VAL A 129 -7.31 15.54 -7.38
C VAL A 129 -7.42 17.06 -7.28
N PHE A 130 -8.60 17.55 -6.94
CA PHE A 130 -8.80 18.96 -6.59
C PHE A 130 -8.74 19.14 -5.07
N ASP A 131 -7.83 20.01 -4.62
CA ASP A 131 -7.66 20.39 -3.23
C ASP A 131 -8.51 21.62 -2.91
N LEU A 132 -9.52 21.47 -2.05
CA LEU A 132 -10.43 22.55 -1.66
C LEU A 132 -9.79 23.61 -0.75
N LYS A 133 -8.68 23.31 -0.08
CA LYS A 133 -7.97 24.28 0.77
C LYS A 133 -7.03 25.15 -0.06
N ALA A 134 -6.25 24.52 -0.93
CA ALA A 134 -5.32 25.21 -1.82
C ALA A 134 -6.02 25.81 -3.06
N CYS A 135 -7.24 25.37 -3.36
CA CYS A 135 -7.98 25.68 -4.58
C CYS A 135 -7.18 25.34 -5.85
N GLN A 136 -6.53 24.18 -5.85
CA GLN A 136 -5.63 23.74 -6.92
C GLN A 136 -5.90 22.31 -7.35
N PHE A 137 -5.68 22.04 -8.63
CA PHE A 137 -5.73 20.71 -9.21
C PHE A 137 -4.31 20.14 -9.30
N ARG A 138 -4.14 18.88 -8.88
CA ARG A 138 -2.83 18.20 -8.88
C ARG A 138 -2.98 16.71 -9.25
N PRO A 139 -1.88 16.04 -9.65
CA PRO A 139 -1.87 14.59 -9.82
C PRO A 139 -2.24 13.84 -8.53
N HIS A 140 -2.72 12.60 -8.69
CA HIS A 140 -2.98 11.69 -7.57
C HIS A 140 -1.71 11.38 -6.78
N ARG A 141 -1.90 11.11 -5.49
CA ARG A 141 -0.85 10.59 -4.61
C ARG A 141 -1.45 9.51 -3.73
N LYS A 142 -0.73 8.40 -3.57
CA LYS A 142 -1.18 7.29 -2.70
C LYS A 142 -1.43 7.71 -1.25
N ASN A 143 -0.68 8.71 -0.76
CA ASN A 143 -0.82 9.24 0.59
C ASN A 143 -2.08 10.09 0.80
N ASP A 144 -2.87 10.34 -0.24
CA ASP A 144 -4.18 10.99 -0.12
C ASP A 144 -5.26 10.03 0.42
N TRP A 145 -4.99 8.72 0.37
CA TRP A 145 -5.86 7.64 0.83
C TRP A 145 -7.28 7.69 0.24
N LEU A 146 -7.40 8.14 -1.01
CA LEU A 146 -8.68 8.19 -1.71
C LEU A 146 -9.21 6.77 -1.93
N LEU A 147 -10.44 6.52 -1.51
CA LEU A 147 -11.16 5.26 -1.75
C LEU A 147 -12.10 5.35 -2.96
N LEU A 148 -12.40 6.58 -3.39
CA LEU A 148 -13.30 6.87 -4.50
C LEU A 148 -12.77 8.08 -5.26
N ALA A 149 -12.90 8.03 -6.58
CA ALA A 149 -12.70 9.14 -7.48
C ALA A 149 -13.89 9.19 -8.45
N ASN A 150 -14.23 10.39 -8.92
CA ASN A 150 -15.25 10.53 -9.94
C ASN A 150 -14.67 10.13 -11.30
N ASP A 151 -15.47 9.47 -12.13
CA ASP A 151 -15.06 9.05 -13.48
C ASP A 151 -15.01 10.20 -14.51
N VAL A 152 -15.16 11.44 -14.06
CA VAL A 152 -15.12 12.63 -14.91
C VAL A 152 -13.76 13.30 -14.82
N GLU A 153 -13.35 13.91 -15.94
CA GLU A 153 -12.13 14.71 -15.97
C GLU A 153 -12.39 16.12 -15.44
N PHE A 154 -11.44 16.63 -14.65
CA PHE A 154 -11.41 18.02 -14.27
C PHE A 154 -10.77 18.85 -15.39
N ASN A 155 -11.54 19.78 -15.96
CA ASN A 155 -11.06 20.74 -16.94
C ASN A 155 -10.92 22.12 -16.31
N THR A 156 -9.67 22.56 -16.10
CA THR A 156 -9.37 23.94 -15.72
C THR A 156 -9.62 24.85 -16.92
N LEU A 157 -10.82 25.44 -16.99
CA LEU A 157 -11.02 26.55 -17.92
C LEU A 157 -10.09 27.70 -17.49
N PHE A 158 -9.18 28.05 -18.39
CA PHE A 158 -8.17 29.10 -18.24
C PHE A 158 -8.80 30.38 -17.67
N ARG A 159 -8.09 31.01 -16.71
CA ARG A 159 -8.46 32.21 -15.94
C ARG A 159 -9.69 32.98 -16.47
N GLY A 160 -10.81 32.86 -15.75
CA GLY A 160 -11.91 33.83 -15.82
C GLY A 160 -13.29 33.27 -16.14
N LYS A 161 -13.45 31.97 -16.45
CA LYS A 161 -14.79 31.36 -16.63
C LYS A 161 -14.90 30.05 -15.85
N LEU A 162 -15.94 30.01 -15.01
CA LEU A 162 -16.40 28.94 -14.11
C LEU A 162 -15.97 27.51 -14.52
N CYS A 163 -15.50 26.73 -13.54
CA CYS A 163 -15.18 25.31 -13.67
C CYS A 163 -16.32 24.54 -14.36
N LYS A 164 -16.01 23.82 -15.45
CA LYS A 164 -16.96 22.91 -16.09
C LYS A 164 -16.54 21.47 -15.80
N ILE A 165 -17.41 20.74 -15.13
CA ILE A 165 -17.32 19.28 -15.03
C ILE A 165 -17.85 18.72 -16.36
N THR A 166 -17.08 17.88 -17.03
CA THR A 166 -17.48 17.31 -18.32
C THR A 166 -17.74 15.81 -18.12
N HIS A 167 -18.99 15.38 -18.25
CA HIS A 167 -19.33 13.95 -18.25
C HIS A 167 -19.19 13.40 -19.68
N HIS A 168 -18.40 12.34 -19.88
CA HIS A 168 -18.44 11.59 -21.12
C HIS A 168 -19.66 10.66 -21.09
N ASN A 169 -20.78 11.14 -21.64
CA ASN A 169 -21.95 10.31 -21.88
C ASN A 169 -21.92 9.85 -23.35
N SER A 170 -21.59 8.58 -23.58
CA SER A 170 -21.78 7.93 -24.88
C SER A 170 -23.28 7.69 -25.09
N GLY A 171 -23.98 8.69 -25.63
CA GLY A 171 -25.40 8.59 -25.96
C GLY A 171 -25.96 9.91 -26.44
N ALA A 172 -26.38 9.95 -27.70
CA ALA A 172 -26.98 11.10 -28.37
C ALA A 172 -28.17 11.69 -27.58
N GLY A 173 -28.21 13.03 -27.42
CA GLY A 173 -29.40 13.69 -26.89
C GLY A 173 -29.18 15.11 -26.33
N SER A 174 -29.36 16.11 -27.19
CA SER A 174 -29.80 17.50 -26.91
C SER A 174 -29.36 18.17 -25.59
N ILE A 175 -28.38 19.07 -25.68
CA ILE A 175 -27.96 19.96 -24.61
C ILE A 175 -29.08 20.98 -24.34
N LYS A 176 -29.92 20.76 -23.32
CA LYS A 176 -30.78 21.81 -22.78
C LYS A 176 -29.94 22.73 -21.89
N GLN A 177 -29.78 23.97 -22.34
CA GLN A 177 -29.13 25.06 -21.64
C GLN A 177 -29.91 25.38 -20.36
N LEU A 178 -29.32 25.16 -19.18
CA LEU A 178 -29.89 25.57 -17.90
C LEU A 178 -29.77 27.10 -17.75
N PRO A 179 -30.83 27.80 -17.28
CA PRO A 179 -30.84 29.26 -17.24
C PRO A 179 -29.88 29.81 -16.17
N THR A 180 -29.14 30.84 -16.57
CA THR A 180 -28.24 31.61 -15.71
C THR A 180 -29.04 32.41 -14.68
N VAL A 181 -28.98 32.04 -13.41
CA VAL A 181 -29.53 32.86 -12.32
C VAL A 181 -28.54 34.00 -12.04
N LYS A 182 -28.91 35.24 -12.43
CA LYS A 182 -28.20 36.45 -12.03
C LYS A 182 -28.53 36.76 -10.57
N ALA A 183 -27.55 36.70 -9.68
CA ALA A 183 -27.68 37.23 -8.32
C ALA A 183 -27.74 38.76 -8.39
N LYS A 184 -28.87 39.34 -7.94
CA LYS A 184 -28.99 40.78 -7.70
C LYS A 184 -28.27 41.11 -6.39
N HIS A 185 -27.41 42.12 -6.46
CA HIS A 185 -26.80 42.77 -5.30
C HIS A 185 -27.91 43.48 -4.50
N ILE A 186 -28.02 43.18 -3.21
CA ILE A 186 -28.84 43.94 -2.27
C ILE A 186 -27.86 44.51 -1.25
N GLU A 187 -27.65 45.82 -1.28
CA GLU A 187 -27.00 46.56 -0.21
C GLU A 187 -28.01 46.77 0.93
N TYR A 188 -27.54 46.64 2.17
CA TYR A 188 -28.16 47.18 3.37
C TYR A 188 -27.16 48.12 4.04
#